data_AF-A0A6H1ZPA6-F1
#
_entry.id   AF-A0A6H1ZPA6-F1
#
_cell.length_a   1.000
_cell.length_b   1.000
_cell.length_c   1.000
_cell.angle_alpha   90.00
_cell.angle_beta   90.00
_cell.angle_gamma   90.00
#
_symmetry.space_group_name_H-M   'P 1'
#
loop_
_entity.id
_entity.type
_entity.pdbx_description
1 polymer ?
#
loop_
_entity_poly.entity_id
_entity_poly.type
_entity_poly.pdbx_seq_one_letter_code
_entity_poly.pdbx_strand_id
1 'polypeptide(L)'
;MEINEYILKIIGSSNLDSGLEQGKRYLIEVEADVYDITQRDNQDNTINEIYKARMTGNTKILDNGKVIIKAEKKGTRSQKLHGAIWINWNMQGLTEDFDQYYEKQMIKITTYLPEIINFLEMRN
;
A
#
# COMPACT_ATOMS: atom_id res chain seq x y z
N MET A 1 31.65 1.72 2.42
CA MET A 1 30.63 1.41 3.43
C MET A 1 29.98 0.10 3.06
N GLU A 2 29.85 -0.80 4.03
CA GLU A 2 29.24 -2.12 3.87
C GLU A 2 27.83 -2.11 4.46
N ILE A 3 26.87 -2.84 3.87
CA ILE A 3 25.53 -2.95 4.44
C ILE A 3 25.57 -3.95 5.59
N ASN A 4 25.20 -3.51 6.79
CA ASN A 4 25.12 -4.35 7.98
C ASN A 4 23.76 -5.07 8.05
N GLU A 5 22.66 -4.33 7.94
CA GLU A 5 21.31 -4.89 8.08
C GLU A 5 20.28 -4.29 7.11
N TYR A 6 19.31 -5.12 6.70
CA TYR A 6 18.12 -4.72 5.96
C TYR A 6 16.90 -4.75 6.90
N ILE A 7 16.25 -3.61 7.07
CA ILE A 7 15.14 -3.45 8.02
C ILE A 7 13.86 -3.09 7.27
N LEU A 8 12.83 -3.93 7.40
CA LEU A 8 11.49 -3.66 6.84
C LEU A 8 10.56 -3.04 7.89
N LYS A 9 10.02 -1.85 7.60
CA LYS A 9 8.99 -1.19 8.41
C LYS A 9 7.68 -1.12 7.64
N ILE A 10 6.67 -1.85 8.10
CA ILE A 10 5.32 -1.83 7.50
C ILE A 10 4.39 -0.98 8.36
N ILE A 11 3.69 -0.02 7.74
CA ILE A 11 2.66 0.80 8.39
C ILE A 11 1.28 0.59 7.74
N GLY A 12 0.22 0.48 8.55
CA GLY A 12 -1.13 0.28 8.05
C GLY A 12 -2.17 -0.02 9.14
N SER A 13 -3.44 -0.06 8.75
CA SER A 13 -4.56 -0.48 9.60
C SER A 13 -5.64 -1.14 8.76
N SER A 14 -6.19 -2.26 9.25
CA SER A 14 -7.28 -3.00 8.61
C SER A 14 -8.45 -3.14 9.58
N ASN A 15 -9.65 -3.25 9.02
CA ASN A 15 -10.82 -3.58 9.81
C ASN A 15 -10.88 -5.10 9.98
N LEU A 16 -11.08 -5.56 11.21
CA LEU A 16 -11.26 -6.96 11.52
C LEU A 16 -12.74 -7.23 11.71
N ASP A 17 -13.22 -8.34 11.16
CA ASP A 17 -14.62 -8.78 11.32
C ASP A 17 -14.87 -9.40 12.71
N SER A 18 -13.80 -9.76 13.43
CA SER A 18 -13.85 -10.28 14.79
C SER A 18 -12.62 -9.86 15.60
N GLY A 19 -12.75 -9.86 16.93
CA GLY A 19 -11.64 -9.56 17.85
C GLY A 19 -10.54 -10.63 17.83
N LEU A 20 -9.35 -10.26 18.32
CA LEU A 20 -8.23 -11.18 18.55
C LEU A 20 -8.05 -11.42 20.05
N GLU A 21 -7.63 -12.63 20.40
CA GLU A 21 -7.28 -13.00 21.78
C GLU A 21 -5.88 -12.51 22.15
N GLN A 22 -5.75 -11.81 23.29
CA GLN A 22 -4.47 -11.38 23.83
C GLN A 22 -3.63 -12.59 24.29
N GLY A 23 -2.32 -12.55 24.06
CA GLY A 23 -1.39 -13.62 24.44
C GLY A 23 -1.34 -14.80 23.47
N LYS A 24 -2.20 -14.82 22.46
CA LYS A 24 -2.18 -15.81 21.38
C LYS A 24 -1.29 -15.35 20.23
N ARG A 25 -0.53 -16.28 19.65
CA ARG A 25 0.32 -16.01 18.48
C ARG A 25 -0.49 -16.19 17.21
N TYR A 26 -0.51 -15.15 16.37
CA TYR A 26 -1.09 -15.19 15.04
C TYR A 26 -0.01 -14.95 13.99
N LEU A 27 -0.22 -15.48 12.78
CA LEU A 27 0.51 -15.05 11.60
C LEU A 27 -0.35 -14.02 10.86
N ILE A 28 0.24 -12.88 10.52
CA ILE A 28 -0.45 -11.80 9.81
C ILE A 28 0.22 -11.66 8.44
N GLU A 29 -0.54 -11.93 7.37
CA GLU A 29 -0.11 -11.70 5.99
C GLU A 29 -0.68 -10.37 5.51
N VAL A 30 0.18 -9.52 4.95
CA VAL A 30 -0.19 -8.20 4.44
C VAL A 30 0.37 -8.01 3.05
N GLU A 31 -0.46 -7.47 2.15
CA GLU A 31 -0.01 -6.89 0.88
C GLU A 31 0.45 -5.45 1.15
N ALA A 32 1.71 -5.15 0.82
CA ALA A 32 2.31 -3.84 1.07
C ALA A 32 3.26 -3.44 -0.06
N ASP A 33 3.30 -2.15 -0.35
CA ASP A 33 4.21 -1.55 -1.34
C ASP A 33 5.31 -0.78 -0.63
N VAL A 34 6.56 -1.05 -1.02
CA VAL A 34 7.72 -0.27 -0.60
C VAL A 34 7.69 1.07 -1.32
N TYR A 35 7.73 2.17 -0.57
CA TYR A 35 7.62 3.52 -1.13
C TYR A 35 8.83 4.41 -0.81
N ASP A 36 9.67 4.03 0.15
CA ASP A 36 10.84 4.80 0.56
C ASP A 36 11.93 3.87 1.09
N ILE A 37 13.18 4.21 0.78
CA ILE A 37 14.39 3.51 1.25
C ILE A 37 15.29 4.57 1.86
N THR A 38 15.55 4.44 3.16
CA THR A 38 16.44 5.36 3.88
C THR A 38 17.66 4.63 4.40
N GLN A 39 18.83 5.21 4.21
CA GLN A 39 20.08 4.69 4.76
C GLN A 39 20.39 5.37 6.09
N ARG A 40 20.77 4.58 7.10
CA ARG A 40 21.22 5.07 8.40
C ARG A 40 22.67 4.64 8.60
N ASP A 41 23.56 5.61 8.73
CA ASP A 41 24.96 5.40 9.07
C ASP A 41 25.07 4.99 10.55
N ASN A 42 25.81 3.91 10.80
CA ASN A 42 26.05 3.37 12.14
C ASN A 42 27.32 3.94 12.79
N GLN A 43 28.05 4.84 12.11
CA GLN A 43 29.31 5.47 12.55
C GLN A 43 30.48 4.48 12.74
N ASP A 44 30.34 3.26 12.23
CA ASP A 44 31.32 2.18 12.26
C ASP A 44 31.73 1.74 10.84
N ASN A 45 31.53 2.62 9.85
CA ASN A 45 31.70 2.35 8.41
C ASN A 45 30.69 1.34 7.82
N THR A 46 29.63 1.01 8.56
CA THR A 46 28.48 0.24 8.08
C THR A 46 27.20 1.08 7.95
N ILE A 47 26.27 0.60 7.13
CA ILE A 47 24.93 1.20 6.98
C ILE A 47 23.82 0.20 7.23
N ASN A 48 22.71 0.70 7.77
CA ASN A 48 21.44 0.00 7.79
C ASN A 48 20.53 0.57 6.70
N GLU A 49 19.98 -0.29 5.86
CA GLU A 49 18.97 0.10 4.87
C GLU A 49 17.57 -0.15 5.43
N ILE A 50 16.77 0.91 5.51
CA ILE A 50 15.42 0.86 6.06
C ILE A 50 14.42 1.02 4.92
N TYR A 51 13.68 -0.05 4.66
CA TYR A 51 12.60 -0.09 3.67
C TYR A 51 11.30 0.27 4.38
N LYS A 52 10.68 1.38 3.98
CA LYS A 52 9.36 1.75 4.46
C LYS A 52 8.32 1.25 3.47
N ALA A 53 7.47 0.37 3.96
CA ALA A 53 6.36 -0.19 3.22
C ALA A 53 5.03 0.29 3.82
N ARG A 54 4.06 0.55 2.95
CA ARG A 54 2.69 0.87 3.34
C ARG A 54 1.79 -0.28 2.93
N MET A 55 0.93 -0.71 3.83
CA MET A 55 -0.07 -1.73 3.52
C MET A 55 -1.02 -1.21 2.42
N THR A 56 -1.11 -1.93 1.31
CA THR A 56 -1.86 -1.53 0.11
C THR A 56 -3.04 -2.43 -0.21
N GLY A 57 -2.98 -3.70 0.16
CA GLY A 57 -4.04 -4.67 -0.14
C GLY A 57 -4.67 -5.31 1.10
N ASN A 58 -5.17 -6.53 0.90
CA ASN A 58 -5.88 -7.28 1.93
C ASN A 58 -4.94 -7.76 3.03
N THR A 59 -5.47 -7.93 4.22
CA THR A 59 -4.78 -8.57 5.35
C THR A 59 -5.43 -9.91 5.65
N LYS A 60 -4.62 -10.95 5.85
CA LYS A 60 -5.10 -12.23 6.37
C LYS A 60 -4.50 -12.47 7.73
N ILE A 61 -5.31 -12.95 8.66
CA ILE A 61 -4.85 -13.42 9.95
C ILE A 61 -5.03 -14.93 9.98
N LEU A 62 -3.94 -15.63 10.30
CA LEU A 62 -3.89 -17.07 10.37
C LEU A 62 -3.63 -17.52 11.81
N ASP A 63 -4.32 -18.59 12.19
CA ASP A 63 -4.10 -19.34 13.43
C ASP A 63 -3.79 -20.79 13.05
N ASN A 64 -2.61 -21.27 13.44
CA ASN A 64 -2.11 -22.60 13.08
C ASN A 64 -2.21 -22.93 11.58
N GLY A 65 -1.90 -21.94 10.73
CA GLY A 65 -1.90 -22.08 9.26
C GLY A 65 -3.29 -22.00 8.60
N LYS A 66 -4.37 -21.79 9.37
CA LYS A 66 -5.71 -21.56 8.83
C LYS A 66 -6.06 -20.09 8.85
N VAL A 67 -6.54 -19.55 7.73
CA VAL A 67 -7.06 -18.18 7.65
C VAL A 67 -8.33 -18.09 8.50
N ILE A 68 -8.27 -17.30 9.58
CA ILE A 68 -9.41 -17.08 10.49
C ILE A 68 -10.09 -15.74 10.24
N ILE A 69 -9.37 -14.74 9.74
CA ILE A 69 -9.90 -13.41 9.43
C ILE A 69 -9.35 -12.95 8.10
N LYS A 70 -10.25 -12.50 7.22
CA LYS A 70 -9.91 -11.68 6.05
C LYS A 70 -10.28 -10.25 6.42
N ALA A 71 -9.29 -9.39 6.45
CA ALA A 71 -9.46 -8.02 6.88
C ALA A 71 -9.28 -7.10 5.68
N GLU A 72 -10.33 -6.31 5.40
CA GLU A 72 -10.27 -5.31 4.36
C GLU A 72 -9.53 -4.07 4.87
N LYS A 73 -8.69 -3.51 4.00
CA LYS A 73 -7.97 -2.28 4.31
C LYS A 73 -8.94 -1.15 4.64
N LYS A 74 -8.68 -0.46 5.74
CA LYS A 74 -9.29 0.83 6.04
C LYS A 74 -8.65 1.89 5.15
N GLY A 75 -9.25 2.12 3.99
CA GLY A 75 -8.81 3.15 3.04
C GLY A 75 -9.96 4.03 2.60
N THR A 76 -9.80 5.36 2.68
CA THR A 76 -10.79 6.27 2.10
C THR A 76 -10.86 6.05 0.59
N ARG A 77 -11.99 6.42 -0.05
CA ARG A 77 -12.11 6.31 -1.52
C ARG A 77 -10.98 7.06 -2.25
N SER A 78 -10.54 8.18 -1.69
CA SER A 78 -9.38 8.94 -2.20
C SER A 78 -8.07 8.14 -2.13
N GLN A 79 -7.79 7.45 -1.02
CA GLN A 79 -6.61 6.60 -0.89
C GLN A 79 -6.63 5.42 -1.85
N LYS A 80 -7.81 4.83 -2.09
CA LYS A 80 -7.99 3.76 -3.07
C LYS A 80 -7.73 4.26 -4.50
N LEU A 81 -8.25 5.43 -4.85
CA LEU A 81 -8.02 6.06 -6.16
C LEU A 81 -6.54 6.38 -6.37
N HIS A 82 -5.89 6.99 -5.38
CA HIS A 82 -4.45 7.29 -5.45
C HIS A 82 -3.62 6.02 -5.65
N GLY A 83 -3.92 4.94 -4.92
CA GLY A 83 -3.25 3.65 -5.10
C GLY A 83 -3.45 3.09 -6.53
N ALA A 84 -4.67 3.17 -7.06
CA ALA A 84 -4.96 2.72 -8.43
C ALA A 84 -4.18 3.52 -9.49
N ILE A 85 -4.05 4.84 -9.31
CA ILE A 85 -3.28 5.71 -10.20
C ILE A 85 -1.78 5.35 -10.14
N TRP A 86 -1.25 5.10 -8.93
CA TRP A 86 0.15 4.68 -8.74
C TRP A 86 0.48 3.35 -9.41
N ILE A 87 -0.39 2.34 -9.24
CA ILE A 87 -0.24 1.04 -9.93
C ILE A 87 -0.22 1.25 -11.45
N ASN A 88 -1.16 2.05 -11.96
CA ASN A 88 -1.25 2.34 -13.39
C ASN A 88 0.00 3.05 -13.93
N TRP A 89 0.54 4.03 -13.20
CA TRP A 89 1.79 4.73 -13.53
C TRP A 89 2.98 3.77 -13.63
N ASN A 90 3.17 2.91 -12.62
CA ASN A 90 4.23 1.90 -12.61
C ASN A 90 4.09 0.90 -13.75
N MET A 91 2.87 0.41 -14.02
CA MET A 91 2.62 -0.55 -15.09
C MET A 91 2.92 0.02 -16.48
N GLN A 92 2.75 1.33 -16.67
CA GLN A 92 3.07 1.99 -17.93
C GLN A 92 4.57 2.28 -18.10
N GLY A 93 5.39 2.07 -17.07
CA GLY A 93 6.84 2.32 -17.14
C GLY A 93 7.17 3.77 -17.51
N LEU A 94 6.34 4.71 -17.07
CA LEU A 94 6.48 6.12 -17.44
C LEU A 94 7.71 6.72 -16.78
N THR A 95 8.41 7.58 -17.52
CA THR A 95 9.57 8.33 -17.00
C THR A 95 9.17 9.63 -16.30
N GLU A 96 7.91 10.04 -16.42
CA GLU A 96 7.41 11.24 -15.74
C GLU A 96 7.27 11.01 -14.24
N ASP A 97 7.50 12.05 -13.45
CA ASP A 97 7.34 11.99 -12.00
C ASP A 97 5.89 11.64 -11.60
N PHE A 98 5.74 10.84 -10.55
CA PHE A 98 4.44 10.35 -10.13
C PHE A 98 3.49 11.48 -9.71
N ASP A 99 3.97 12.54 -9.04
CA ASP A 99 3.10 13.63 -8.59
C ASP A 99 2.53 14.39 -9.80
N GLN A 100 3.34 14.59 -10.84
CA GLN A 100 2.88 15.19 -12.11
C GLN A 100 1.87 14.29 -12.82
N TYR A 101 2.12 12.97 -12.86
CA TYR A 101 1.18 12.02 -13.43
C TYR A 101 -0.15 12.03 -12.67
N TYR A 102 -0.08 11.98 -11.34
CA TYR A 102 -1.23 11.98 -10.46
C TYR A 102 -2.09 13.22 -10.67
N GLU A 103 -1.48 14.41 -10.72
CA GLU A 103 -2.20 15.66 -10.98
C GLU A 103 -2.92 15.63 -12.34
N LYS A 104 -2.24 15.18 -13.40
CA LYS A 104 -2.85 15.02 -14.73
C LYS A 104 -4.04 14.06 -14.71
N GLN A 105 -3.93 12.92 -14.04
CA GLN A 105 -5.04 11.97 -13.94
C GLN A 105 -6.20 12.53 -13.12
N MET A 106 -5.91 13.24 -12.03
CA MET A 106 -6.94 13.89 -11.22
C MET A 106 -7.71 14.94 -12.03
N ILE A 107 -7.01 15.76 -12.82
CA ILE A 107 -7.64 16.73 -13.74
C ILE A 107 -8.53 16.02 -14.76
N LYS A 108 -8.07 14.90 -15.35
CA LYS A 108 -8.89 14.13 -16.30
C LYS A 108 -10.14 13.57 -15.63
N ILE A 109 -10.00 12.94 -14.46
CA ILE A 109 -11.12 12.34 -13.73
C ILE A 109 -12.17 13.40 -13.37
N THR A 110 -11.74 14.58 -12.94
CA THR A 110 -12.68 15.66 -12.59
C THR A 110 -13.31 16.30 -13.83
N THR A 111 -12.54 16.46 -14.91
CA THR A 111 -13.04 17.05 -16.17
C THR A 111 -14.10 16.16 -16.83
N TYR A 112 -13.85 14.85 -16.86
CA TYR A 112 -14.73 13.86 -17.49
C TYR A 112 -15.68 13.16 -16.50
N LEU A 113 -15.89 13.77 -15.32
CA LEU A 113 -16.72 13.17 -14.28
C LEU A 113 -18.15 12.86 -14.76
N PRO A 114 -18.86 13.74 -15.49
CA PRO A 114 -20.19 13.43 -16.01
C PRO A 114 -20.21 12.21 -16.93
N GLU A 115 -19.25 12.09 -17.84
CA GLU A 115 -19.14 10.97 -18.76
C GLU A 115 -18.81 9.66 -18.04
N ILE A 116 -17.94 9.71 -17.03
CA ILE A 116 -17.62 8.56 -16.17
C ILE A 116 -18.88 8.09 -15.44
N ILE A 117 -19.67 9.00 -14.86
CA ILE A 117 -20.92 8.66 -14.17
C ILE A 117 -21.90 8.00 -15.14
N ASN A 118 -22.18 8.63 -16.28
CA ASN A 118 -23.08 8.09 -17.29
C ASN A 118 -22.65 6.69 -17.75
N PHE A 119 -21.36 6.49 -18.01
CA PHE A 119 -20.82 5.19 -18.42
C PHE A 119 -21.01 4.11 -17.35
N LEU A 120 -20.84 4.44 -16.07
CA LEU A 120 -21.02 3.50 -14.97
C LEU A 120 -22.50 3.17 -14.72
N GLU A 121 -23.40 4.14 -14.91
CA GLU A 121 -24.85 3.93 -14.80
C GLU A 121 -25.38 3.02 -15.91
N MET A 122 -24.84 3.12 -17.13
CA MET A 122 -25.21 2.22 -18.24
C MET A 122 -24.73 0.77 -18.07
N ARG A 123 -23.84 0.51 -17.10
CA ARG A 123 -23.26 -0.81 -16.85
C ARG A 123 -23.86 -1.54 -15.64
N ASN A 124 -24.69 -0.86 -14.85
CA ASN A 124 -25.46 -1.44 -13.74
C ASN A 124 -26.87 -1.80 -14.20
#